data_AF-A0A1E4JRL2-F1
#
_entry.id   AF-A0A1E4JRL2-F1
#
_cell.length_a   1.000
_cell.length_b   1.000
_cell.length_c   1.000
_cell.angle_alpha   90.00
_cell.angle_beta   90.00
_cell.angle_gamma   90.00
#
_symmetry.space_group_name_H-M   'P 1'
#
loop_
_entity.id
_entity.type
_entity.pdbx_description
1 polymer ?
#
loop_
_entity_poly.entity_id
_entity_poly.type
_entity_poly.pdbx_seq_one_letter_code
_entity_poly.pdbx_strand_id
1 'polypeptide(L)'
;MSDRYENKPFLRFVDAWVLKAIGHLDQATEAYCTAMEPQLHQSFNTTGRWPEIVAKQMNFTPELPAQIRKIWTDGKARFEAGNGEAADPVQFAMIFVDRTMGGGAQGWHDIMI
;
A
#
# COMPACT_ATOMS: atom_id res chain seq x y z
N MET A 1 -3.10 -21.16 3.13
CA MET A 1 -2.57 -19.80 2.94
C MET A 1 -3.26 -18.95 3.97
N SER A 2 -2.59 -18.61 5.07
CA SER A 2 -3.19 -17.82 6.15
C SER A 2 -3.81 -16.57 5.56
N ASP A 3 -5.10 -16.35 5.82
CA ASP A 3 -5.79 -15.16 5.34
C ASP A 3 -5.10 -13.96 6.00
N ARG A 4 -4.24 -13.27 5.23
CA ARG A 4 -3.40 -12.15 5.69
C ARG A 4 -4.27 -11.02 6.28
N TYR A 5 -5.56 -11.04 6.00
CA TYR A 5 -6.56 -10.05 6.41
C TYR A 5 -7.48 -10.52 7.54
N GLU A 6 -7.53 -11.82 7.88
CA GLU A 6 -8.46 -12.41 8.87
C GLU A 6 -8.45 -11.69 10.21
N ASN A 7 -7.27 -11.23 10.64
CA ASN A 7 -7.07 -10.52 11.90
C ASN A 7 -6.69 -9.04 11.70
N LYS A 8 -6.58 -8.59 10.45
CA LYS A 8 -6.09 -7.25 10.08
C LYS A 8 -6.86 -6.73 8.86
N PRO A 9 -8.18 -6.48 8.96
CA PRO A 9 -8.98 -6.02 7.84
C PRO A 9 -8.47 -4.67 7.28
N PHE A 10 -7.89 -3.83 8.13
CA PHE A 10 -7.28 -2.56 7.73
C PHE A 10 -6.07 -2.73 6.78
N LEU A 11 -5.33 -3.83 6.89
CA LEU A 11 -4.16 -4.12 6.06
C LEU A 11 -4.54 -4.18 4.58
N ARG A 12 -5.72 -4.71 4.27
CA ARG A 12 -6.25 -4.80 2.89
C ARG A 12 -6.39 -3.43 2.24
N PHE A 13 -6.80 -2.43 3.01
CA PHE A 13 -6.91 -1.05 2.52
C PHE A 13 -5.53 -0.43 2.29
N VAL A 14 -4.54 -0.80 3.10
CA VAL A 14 -3.17 -0.29 2.94
C VAL A 14 -2.50 -0.92 1.72
N ASP A 15 -2.65 -2.22 1.51
CA ASP A 15 -2.19 -2.89 0.28
C ASP A 15 -2.87 -2.26 -0.96
N ALA A 16 -4.19 -2.05 -0.92
CA ALA A 16 -4.92 -1.36 -1.99
C ALA A 16 -4.43 0.08 -2.21
N TRP A 17 -4.06 0.80 -1.14
CA TRP A 17 -3.52 2.15 -1.23
C TRP A 17 -2.18 2.18 -1.96
N VAL A 18 -1.29 1.23 -1.66
CA VAL A 18 0.02 1.10 -2.33
C VAL A 18 -0.17 0.75 -3.80
N LEU A 19 -1.06 -0.21 -4.12
CA LEU A 19 -1.41 -0.55 -5.49
C LEU A 19 -1.97 0.66 -6.26
N LYS A 20 -2.78 1.49 -5.60
CA LYS A 20 -3.30 2.74 -6.17
C LYS A 20 -2.17 3.72 -6.46
N ALA A 21 -1.20 3.86 -5.56
CA ALA A 21 -0.07 4.77 -5.70
C ALA A 21 0.83 4.41 -6.91
N ILE A 22 1.01 3.12 -7.18
CA ILE A 22 1.78 2.64 -8.35
C ILE A 22 0.94 2.52 -9.62
N GLY A 23 -0.39 2.73 -9.55
CA GLY A 23 -1.30 2.64 -10.70
C GLY A 23 -1.69 1.21 -11.11
N HIS A 24 -1.53 0.24 -10.22
CA HIS A 24 -1.86 -1.18 -10.43
C HIS A 24 -3.08 -1.64 -9.61
N LEU A 25 -3.91 -0.71 -9.11
CA LEU A 25 -5.14 -1.06 -8.42
C LEU A 25 -6.21 -1.49 -9.43
N ASP A 26 -6.74 -2.70 -9.25
CA ASP A 26 -7.86 -3.19 -10.05
C ASP A 26 -9.19 -2.53 -9.63
N GLN A 27 -10.08 -2.35 -10.60
CA GLN A 27 -11.38 -1.70 -10.40
C GLN A 27 -12.27 -2.43 -9.37
N ALA A 28 -12.21 -3.76 -9.30
CA ALA A 28 -12.97 -4.52 -8.31
C ALA A 28 -12.50 -4.23 -6.89
N THR A 29 -11.18 -4.07 -6.70
CA THR A 29 -10.61 -3.72 -5.39
C THR A 29 -10.95 -2.28 -5.03
N GLU A 30 -10.86 -1.36 -5.98
CA GLU A 30 -11.27 0.03 -5.76
C GLU A 30 -12.75 0.16 -5.38
N ALA A 31 -13.64 -0.55 -6.08
CA ALA A 31 -15.07 -0.57 -5.79
C ALA A 31 -15.35 -1.16 -4.40
N TYR A 32 -14.65 -2.25 -4.03
CA TYR A 32 -14.75 -2.83 -2.69
C TYR A 32 -14.31 -1.83 -1.60
N CYS A 33 -13.15 -1.18 -1.75
CA CYS A 33 -12.68 -0.20 -0.77
C CYS A 33 -13.62 1.01 -0.66
N THR A 34 -14.17 1.47 -1.78
CA THR A 34 -15.16 2.57 -1.83
C THR A 34 -16.46 2.16 -1.12
N ALA A 35 -16.97 0.96 -1.35
CA ALA A 35 -18.16 0.45 -0.66
C ALA A 35 -17.95 0.32 0.87
N MET A 36 -16.70 0.20 1.32
CA MET A 36 -16.33 0.11 2.74
C MET A 36 -15.97 1.46 3.38
N GLU A 37 -15.97 2.56 2.63
CA GLU A 37 -15.83 3.93 3.17
C GLU A 37 -16.71 4.21 4.40
N PRO A 38 -18.02 3.90 4.41
CA PRO A 38 -18.86 4.15 5.58
C PRO A 38 -18.40 3.37 6.82
N GLN A 39 -17.87 2.15 6.68
CA GLN A 39 -17.31 1.40 7.80
C GLN A 39 -16.01 2.02 8.31
N LEU A 40 -15.16 2.54 7.41
CA LEU A 40 -13.96 3.28 7.80
C LEU A 40 -14.31 4.57 8.53
N HIS A 41 -15.33 5.29 8.07
CA HIS A 41 -15.82 6.50 8.74
C HIS A 41 -16.27 6.21 10.17
N GLN A 42 -17.06 5.16 10.36
CA GLN A 42 -17.52 4.74 11.69
C GLN A 42 -16.36 4.27 12.58
N SER A 43 -15.45 3.47 12.04
CA SER A 43 -14.35 2.88 12.81
C SER A 43 -13.30 3.91 13.25
N PHE A 44 -12.99 4.87 12.39
CA PHE A 44 -11.94 5.88 12.64
C PHE A 44 -12.51 7.26 12.98
N ASN A 45 -13.83 7.38 13.13
CA ASN A 45 -14.56 8.63 13.36
C ASN A 45 -14.08 9.78 12.45
N THR A 46 -13.93 9.46 11.16
CA THR A 46 -13.39 10.36 10.13
C THR A 46 -14.33 10.42 8.94
N THR A 47 -14.13 11.38 8.06
CA THR A 47 -14.83 11.52 6.79
C THR A 47 -13.81 11.67 5.66
N GLY A 48 -14.27 11.58 4.40
CA GLY A 48 -13.40 11.67 3.21
C GLY A 48 -13.26 10.33 2.50
N ARG A 49 -12.40 10.27 1.48
CA ARG A 49 -12.25 9.04 0.70
C ARG A 49 -11.38 8.01 1.43
N TRP A 50 -11.61 6.72 1.22
CA TRP A 50 -10.80 5.66 1.84
C TRP A 50 -9.28 5.85 1.72
N PRO A 51 -8.69 6.31 0.59
CA PRO A 51 -7.23 6.47 0.53
C PRO A 51 -6.71 7.61 1.41
N GLU A 52 -7.53 8.64 1.66
CA GLU A 52 -7.18 9.74 2.57
C GLU A 52 -7.23 9.27 4.02
N ILE A 53 -8.23 8.45 4.35
CA ILE A 53 -8.36 7.82 5.68
C ILE A 53 -7.17 6.93 5.97
N VAL A 54 -6.79 6.08 5.00
CA VAL A 54 -5.63 5.20 5.12
C VAL A 54 -4.36 6.01 5.31
N ALA A 55 -4.12 7.02 4.47
CA ALA A 55 -2.95 7.87 4.59
C ALA A 55 -2.88 8.57 5.94
N LYS A 56 -4.00 9.12 6.43
CA LYS A 56 -4.08 9.78 7.74
C LYS A 56 -3.81 8.80 8.89
N GLN A 57 -4.44 7.63 8.88
CA GLN A 57 -4.28 6.64 9.94
C GLN A 57 -2.85 6.10 10.02
N MET A 58 -2.22 5.92 8.86
CA MET A 58 -0.83 5.48 8.76
C MET A 58 0.19 6.61 8.90
N ASN A 59 -0.26 7.86 9.05
CA ASN A 59 0.58 9.06 9.00
C ASN A 59 1.47 9.11 7.75
N PHE A 60 0.95 8.65 6.61
CA PHE A 60 1.61 8.75 5.32
C PHE A 60 1.69 10.20 4.86
N THR A 61 2.87 10.60 4.41
CA THR A 61 3.08 11.93 3.85
C THR A 61 2.42 12.04 2.47
N PRO A 62 2.00 13.25 2.06
CA PRO A 62 1.42 13.47 0.73
C PRO A 62 2.43 13.20 -0.41
N GLU A 63 3.73 13.19 -0.12
CA GLU A 63 4.80 12.87 -1.06
C GLU A 63 5.01 11.35 -1.22
N LEU A 64 4.52 10.55 -0.28
CA LEU A 64 4.75 9.11 -0.26
C LEU A 64 4.28 8.39 -1.54
N PRO A 65 3.08 8.66 -2.10
CA PRO A 65 2.66 8.01 -3.35
C PRO A 65 3.66 8.23 -4.50
N ALA A 66 4.23 9.44 -4.60
CA ALA A 66 5.21 9.77 -5.62
C ALA A 66 6.53 9.02 -5.38
N GLN A 67 6.97 8.92 -4.12
CA GLN A 67 8.16 8.16 -3.75
C GLN A 67 8.00 6.67 -4.04
N ILE A 68 6.87 6.07 -3.64
CA ILE A 68 6.56 4.66 -3.91
C ILE A 68 6.56 4.40 -5.42
N ARG A 69 5.92 5.28 -6.21
CA ARG A 69 5.90 5.14 -7.67
C ARG A 69 7.31 5.21 -8.27
N LYS A 70 8.20 6.06 -7.72
CA LYS A 70 9.60 6.13 -8.13
C LYS A 70 10.35 4.83 -7.79
N ILE A 71 10.22 4.34 -6.56
CA ILE A 71 10.82 3.08 -6.11
C ILE A 71 10.32 1.91 -6.97
N TRP A 72 9.03 1.85 -7.26
CA TRP A 72 8.44 0.85 -8.15
C TRP A 72 9.04 0.91 -9.55
N THR A 73 9.11 2.10 -10.15
CA THR A 73 9.62 2.27 -11.52
C THR A 73 11.11 1.90 -11.62
N ASP A 74 11.92 2.34 -10.65
CA ASP A 74 13.36 2.08 -10.59
C ASP A 74 13.66 0.61 -10.24
N GLY A 75 12.93 0.07 -9.27
CA GLY A 75 13.03 -1.33 -8.85
C GLY A 75 12.58 -2.30 -9.94
N LYS A 76 11.49 -1.98 -10.65
CA LYS A 76 11.00 -2.77 -11.79
C LYS A 76 12.07 -2.94 -12.86
N ALA A 77 12.73 -1.85 -13.27
CA ALA A 77 13.80 -1.90 -14.27
C ALA A 77 14.98 -2.78 -13.83
N ARG A 78 15.37 -2.72 -12.54
CA ARG A 78 16.42 -3.59 -11.99
C ARG A 78 15.99 -5.07 -11.90
N PHE A 79 14.75 -5.34 -11.50
CA PHE A 79 14.21 -6.70 -11.40
C PHE A 79 14.11 -7.37 -12.76
N GLU A 80 13.59 -6.65 -13.76
CA GLU A 80 13.49 -7.14 -15.14
C GLU A 80 14.89 -7.43 -15.72
N ALA A 81 15.87 -6.56 -15.46
CA ALA A 81 17.24 -6.75 -15.93
C ALA A 81 18.00 -7.90 -15.24
N GLY A 82 17.73 -8.13 -13.95
CA GLY A 82 18.45 -9.13 -13.14
C GLY A 82 17.83 -10.53 -13.15
N ASN A 83 16.50 -10.61 -13.15
CA ASN A 83 15.76 -11.88 -13.05
C ASN A 83 15.07 -12.29 -14.35
N GLY A 84 15.00 -11.39 -15.35
CA GLY A 84 14.33 -11.68 -16.62
C GLY A 84 12.79 -11.80 -16.51
N GLU A 85 12.22 -11.45 -15.36
CA GLU A 85 10.78 -11.53 -15.09
C GLU A 85 10.23 -10.15 -14.71
N ALA A 86 8.99 -9.88 -15.11
CA ALA A 86 8.30 -8.66 -14.75
C ALA A 86 8.09 -8.59 -13.23
N ALA A 87 8.42 -7.45 -12.63
CA ALA A 87 8.14 -7.22 -11.22
C ALA A 87 6.63 -7.37 -10.95
N ASP A 88 6.27 -8.09 -9.89
CA ASP A 88 4.87 -8.26 -9.49
C ASP A 88 4.43 -7.11 -8.57
N PRO A 89 3.40 -6.33 -8.97
CA PRO A 89 2.96 -5.15 -8.21
C PRO A 89 2.33 -5.54 -6.86
N VAL A 90 1.71 -6.71 -6.76
CA VAL A 90 1.08 -7.21 -5.54
C VAL A 90 2.16 -7.63 -4.53
N GLN A 91 3.20 -8.33 -4.98
CA GLN A 91 4.37 -8.65 -4.16
C GLN A 91 5.06 -7.39 -3.66
N PHE A 92 5.24 -6.39 -4.52
CA PHE A 92 5.80 -5.10 -4.11
C PHE A 92 4.97 -4.44 -3.00
N ALA A 93 3.64 -4.38 -3.17
CA ALA A 93 2.74 -3.85 -2.15
C ALA A 93 2.85 -4.61 -0.83
N MET A 94 2.80 -5.95 -0.89
CA MET A 94 2.92 -6.80 0.30
C MET A 94 4.24 -6.57 1.04
N ILE A 95 5.38 -6.57 0.34
CA ILE A 95 6.71 -6.33 0.93
C ILE A 95 6.79 -4.92 1.52
N PHE A 96 6.28 -3.91 0.81
CA PHE A 96 6.25 -2.53 1.30
C PHE A 96 5.45 -2.41 2.59
N VAL A 97 4.23 -2.97 2.62
CA VAL A 97 3.35 -2.95 3.79
C VAL A 97 3.95 -3.76 4.92
N ASP A 98 4.52 -4.93 4.65
CA ASP A 98 5.18 -5.77 5.63
C ASP A 98 6.38 -5.06 6.28
N ARG A 99 7.21 -4.39 5.47
CA ARG A 99 8.33 -3.58 5.97
C ARG A 99 7.87 -2.35 6.77
N THR A 100 6.72 -1.79 6.41
CA THR A 100 6.14 -0.62 7.10
C THR A 100 5.44 -1.00 8.42
N MET A 101 4.80 -2.17 8.48
CA MET A 101 3.98 -2.61 9.63
C MET A 101 4.62 -3.71 10.49
N GLY A 102 5.64 -4.40 9.98
CA GLY A 102 6.31 -5.55 10.61
C GLY A 102 7.58 -5.19 11.39
N GLY A 103 8.16 -4.01 11.16
CA GLY A 103 9.29 -3.48 11.92
C GLY A 103 9.01 -2.05 12.35
N GLY A 104 8.75 -1.83 13.65
CA GLY A 104 8.28 -0.54 14.17
C GLY A 104 9.12 0.65 13.71
N ALA A 105 8.47 1.65 13.10
CA ALA A 105 8.93 3.03 12.84
C ALA A 105 10.32 3.27 12.18
N GLN A 106 11.16 2.25 11.96
CA GLN A 106 12.57 2.39 11.60
C GLN A 106 12.86 2.13 10.11
N GLY A 107 11.88 1.62 9.34
CA GLY A 107 12.08 1.15 7.96
C GLY A 107 12.42 2.24 6.93
N TRP A 108 12.17 3.51 7.24
CA TRP A 108 12.36 4.64 6.32
C TRP A 108 13.82 5.09 6.18
N HIS A 109 14.62 4.94 7.24
CA HIS A 109 16.01 5.36 7.23
C HIS A 109 16.89 4.49 6.33
N ASP A 110 16.53 3.21 6.16
CA ASP A 110 17.37 2.23 5.46
C ASP A 110 17.19 2.25 3.93
N ILE A 111 16.10 2.82 3.44
CA ILE A 111 15.80 2.91 1.99
C ILE A 111 16.35 4.22 1.38
N MET A 112 16.74 5.19 2.21
CA MET A 112 17.23 6.50 1.78
C MET A 112 18.74 6.72 2.01
N ILE A 113 19.49 5.67 2.39
CA ILE A 113 20.96 5.70 2.52
C ILE A 113 21.58 4.70 1.56
#